data_AF-A0A6L4WRU5-F1
#
_entry.id   AF-A0A6L4WRU5-F1
#
_cell.length_a   1.000
_cell.length_b   1.000
_cell.length_c   1.000
_cell.angle_alpha   90.00
_cell.angle_beta   90.00
_cell.angle_gamma   90.00
#
_symmetry.space_group_name_H-M   'P 1'
#
loop_
_entity.id
_entity.type
_entity.pdbx_description
1 polymer ?
#
loop_
_entity_poly.entity_id
_entity_poly.type
_entity_poly.pdbx_seq_one_letter_code
_entity_poly.pdbx_strand_id
1 'polypeptide(L)'
;MNLEQIQEKIISDFDFEKVMNILEKLNEEYEKEDLINNVKGLVKMAYLSREMEDVSFSSGHFIINRSYYEGEEVQYDLSFLLEVNANLNYELEKPFETKNINEKEALLKKKLEELLLININANKEENDNYIYEANIQRIERMIEILD
;
A
#
# COMPACT_ATOMS: atom_id res chain seq x y z
N MET A 1 25.86 -24.69 -3.68
CA MET A 1 24.99 -25.57 -2.85
C MET A 1 23.77 -25.94 -3.66
N ASN A 2 23.25 -27.17 -3.53
CA ASN A 2 21.97 -27.54 -4.14
C ASN A 2 20.79 -27.01 -3.28
N LEU A 3 19.57 -27.04 -3.82
CA LEU A 3 18.38 -26.53 -3.13
C LEU A 3 18.16 -27.19 -1.76
N GLU A 4 18.33 -28.51 -1.68
CA GLU A 4 18.13 -29.29 -0.45
C GLU A 4 19.11 -28.85 0.65
N GLN A 5 20.40 -28.67 0.32
CA GLN A 5 21.42 -28.18 1.25
C GLN A 5 21.13 -26.77 1.77
N ILE A 6 20.59 -25.89 0.92
CA ILE A 6 20.22 -24.52 1.31
C ILE A 6 19.02 -24.58 2.26
N GLN A 7 18.01 -25.37 1.93
CA GLN A 7 16.82 -25.55 2.78
C GLN A 7 17.21 -26.12 4.14
N GLU A 8 17.98 -27.22 4.18
CA GLU A 8 18.41 -27.85 5.43
C GLU A 8 19.18 -26.88 6.32
N LYS A 9 20.13 -26.12 5.75
CA LYS A 9 20.94 -25.15 6.51
C LYS A 9 20.10 -24.00 7.06
N ILE A 10 19.22 -23.42 6.25
CA ILE A 10 18.33 -22.34 6.70
C ILE A 10 17.39 -22.85 7.79
N ILE A 11 16.85 -24.06 7.64
CA ILE A 11 15.92 -24.62 8.62
C ILE A 11 16.64 -24.97 9.93
N SER A 12 17.89 -25.44 9.87
CA SER A 12 18.68 -25.74 11.08
C SER A 12 19.12 -24.50 11.84
N ASP A 13 19.45 -23.43 11.11
CA ASP A 13 20.00 -22.21 11.69
C ASP A 13 18.90 -21.27 12.22
N PHE A 14 17.65 -21.48 11.78
CA PHE A 14 16.52 -20.62 12.12
C PHE A 14 15.78 -21.10 13.38
N ASP A 15 15.54 -20.17 14.32
CA ASP A 15 14.90 -20.45 15.61
C ASP A 15 13.36 -20.48 15.49
N PHE A 16 12.83 -21.61 15.00
CA PHE A 16 11.39 -21.84 14.89
C PHE A 16 10.69 -21.87 16.25
N GLU A 17 11.36 -22.28 17.32
CA GLU A 17 10.76 -22.31 18.66
C GLU A 17 10.45 -20.90 19.13
N LYS A 18 11.36 -19.96 18.92
CA LYS A 18 11.12 -18.55 19.23
C LYS A 18 9.99 -17.96 18.40
N VAL A 19 9.91 -18.30 17.10
CA VAL A 19 8.81 -17.85 16.24
C VAL A 19 7.47 -18.41 16.71
N MET A 20 7.37 -19.72 16.98
CA MET A 20 6.17 -20.36 17.51
C MET A 20 5.70 -19.70 18.81
N ASN A 21 6.63 -19.45 19.75
CA ASN A 21 6.32 -18.75 21.01
C ASN A 21 5.78 -17.32 20.81
N ILE A 22 6.20 -16.64 19.74
CA ILE A 22 5.72 -15.30 19.41
C ILE A 22 4.31 -15.38 18.82
N LEU A 23 4.09 -16.29 17.87
CA LEU A 23 2.80 -16.50 17.22
C LEU A 23 1.72 -16.94 18.23
N GLU A 24 2.08 -17.83 19.16
CA GLU A 24 1.18 -18.24 20.25
C GLU A 24 0.74 -17.05 21.10
N LYS A 25 1.66 -16.13 21.44
CA LYS A 25 1.34 -14.91 22.20
C LYS A 25 0.44 -13.93 21.45
N LEU A 26 0.37 -14.05 20.12
CA LEU A 26 -0.52 -13.27 19.25
C LEU A 26 -1.85 -13.98 19.00
N ASN A 27 -2.09 -15.14 19.64
CA ASN A 27 -3.22 -16.04 19.36
C ASN A 27 -3.28 -16.48 17.89
N GLU A 28 -2.12 -16.65 17.24
CA GLU A 28 -2.02 -17.23 15.90
C GLU A 28 -1.70 -18.72 16.00
N GLU A 29 -2.60 -19.55 15.46
CA GLU A 29 -2.44 -21.00 15.44
C GLU A 29 -1.67 -21.45 14.19
N TYR A 30 -0.42 -21.87 14.39
CA TYR A 30 0.42 -22.46 13.35
C TYR A 30 1.01 -23.78 13.84
N GLU A 31 1.11 -24.78 12.98
CA GLU A 31 1.97 -25.94 13.24
C GLU A 31 3.41 -25.63 12.80
N LYS A 32 4.39 -26.16 13.54
CA LYS A 32 5.81 -25.99 13.19
C LYS A 32 6.13 -26.48 11.78
N GLU A 33 5.49 -27.57 11.35
CA GLU A 33 5.66 -28.13 10.00
C GLU A 33 5.14 -27.17 8.91
N ASP A 34 4.09 -26.41 9.18
CA ASP A 34 3.58 -25.39 8.25
C ASP A 34 4.59 -24.26 8.06
N LEU A 35 5.22 -23.79 9.15
CA LEU A 35 6.27 -22.78 9.09
C LEU A 35 7.47 -23.28 8.28
N ILE A 36 7.88 -24.53 8.50
CA ILE A 36 8.97 -25.18 7.76
C ILE A 36 8.63 -25.29 6.27
N ASN A 37 7.41 -25.68 5.92
CA ASN A 37 6.97 -25.79 4.54
C ASN A 37 6.92 -24.43 3.83
N ASN A 38 6.49 -23.38 4.53
CA ASN A 38 6.53 -22.01 4.03
C ASN A 38 7.96 -21.56 3.73
N VAL A 39 8.89 -21.81 4.66
CA VAL A 39 10.32 -21.51 4.47
C VAL A 39 10.90 -22.28 3.28
N LYS A 40 10.63 -23.58 3.15
CA LYS A 40 11.05 -24.38 1.98
C LYS A 40 10.55 -23.79 0.66
N GLY A 41 9.29 -23.36 0.64
CA GLY A 41 8.68 -22.70 -0.51
C GLY A 41 9.39 -21.39 -0.89
N LEU A 42 9.64 -20.54 0.11
CA LEU A 42 10.36 -19.27 -0.06
C LEU A 42 11.78 -19.48 -0.59
N VAL A 43 12.54 -20.40 0.02
CA VAL A 43 13.91 -20.73 -0.44
C VAL A 43 13.90 -21.24 -1.88
N LYS A 44 12.90 -22.05 -2.26
CA LYS A 44 12.73 -22.52 -3.64
C LYS A 44 12.48 -21.37 -4.62
N MET A 45 11.66 -20.39 -4.25
CA MET A 45 11.43 -19.20 -5.07
C MET A 45 12.71 -18.38 -5.24
N ALA A 46 13.44 -18.13 -4.15
CA ALA A 46 14.72 -17.44 -4.17
C ALA A 46 15.75 -18.16 -5.04
N TYR A 47 15.85 -19.49 -4.92
CA TYR A 47 16.78 -20.31 -5.70
C TYR A 47 16.46 -20.34 -7.20
N LEU A 48 15.18 -20.39 -7.56
CA LEU A 48 14.74 -20.42 -8.96
C LEU A 48 14.80 -19.06 -9.65
N SER A 49 14.89 -17.97 -8.88
CA SER A 49 15.07 -16.63 -9.45
C SER A 49 16.44 -16.56 -10.13
N ARG A 50 16.43 -16.52 -11.47
CA ARG A 50 17.63 -16.57 -12.33
C ARG A 50 18.27 -15.20 -12.55
N GLU A 51 17.75 -14.15 -11.92
CA GLU A 51 18.27 -12.80 -12.08
C GLU A 51 19.52 -12.63 -11.20
N MET A 52 20.58 -12.03 -11.76
CA MET A 52 21.83 -11.70 -11.04
C MET A 52 21.63 -10.46 -10.14
N GLU A 53 20.42 -10.28 -9.63
CA GLU A 53 20.01 -9.18 -8.78
C GLU A 53 19.60 -9.74 -7.42
N ASP A 54 19.72 -8.89 -6.41
CA ASP A 54 19.25 -9.20 -5.07
C ASP A 54 17.73 -9.40 -5.12
N VAL A 55 17.26 -10.55 -4.66
CA VAL A 55 15.83 -10.92 -4.72
C VAL A 55 15.31 -11.15 -3.31
N SER A 56 14.10 -10.64 -3.07
CA SER A 56 13.39 -10.80 -1.80
C SER A 56 12.01 -11.39 -2.05
N PHE A 57 11.64 -12.41 -1.29
CA PHE A 57 10.30 -13.01 -1.31
C PHE A 57 9.75 -13.04 0.10
N SER A 58 8.45 -12.78 0.24
CA SER A 58 7.75 -12.80 1.53
C SER A 58 6.53 -13.73 1.51
N SER A 59 6.26 -14.36 2.65
CA SER A 59 5.06 -15.16 2.89
C SER A 59 4.72 -15.15 4.37
N GLY A 60 3.54 -14.61 4.70
CA GLY A 60 3.16 -14.33 6.09
C GLY A 60 4.20 -13.44 6.77
N HIS A 61 4.74 -13.92 7.89
CA HIS A 61 5.78 -13.23 8.65
C HIS A 61 7.21 -13.49 8.15
N PHE A 62 7.41 -14.36 7.16
CA PHE A 62 8.76 -14.70 6.70
C PHE A 62 9.17 -13.92 5.47
N ILE A 63 10.44 -13.53 5.46
CA ILE A 63 11.10 -12.88 4.33
C ILE A 63 12.40 -13.63 4.05
N ILE A 64 12.57 -14.13 2.84
CA ILE A 64 13.84 -14.67 2.37
C ILE A 64 14.50 -13.65 1.46
N ASN A 65 15.77 -13.37 1.72
CA ASN A 65 16.62 -12.58 0.84
C ASN A 65 17.66 -13.49 0.22
N ARG A 66 17.91 -13.31 -1.07
CA ARG A 66 19.06 -13.89 -1.76
C ARG A 66 19.86 -12.74 -2.35
N SER A 67 21.10 -12.61 -1.92
CA SER A 67 22.00 -11.55 -2.38
C SER A 67 23.27 -12.12 -3.00
N TYR A 68 23.91 -11.29 -3.82
CA TYR A 68 25.18 -11.63 -4.45
C TYR A 68 26.31 -10.81 -3.83
N TYR A 69 27.27 -11.48 -3.20
CA TYR A 69 28.52 -10.86 -2.77
C TYR A 69 29.56 -11.03 -3.88
N GLU A 70 30.10 -9.89 -4.35
CA GLU A 70 31.11 -9.81 -5.42
C GLU A 70 30.75 -10.54 -6.73
N GLY A 71 29.45 -10.75 -6.99
CA GLY A 71 28.96 -11.39 -8.22
C GLY A 71 29.17 -12.92 -8.29
N GLU A 72 29.74 -13.54 -7.26
CA GLU A 72 30.06 -14.98 -7.23
C GLU A 72 29.44 -15.71 -6.04
N GLU A 73 29.42 -15.10 -4.86
CA GLU A 73 28.91 -15.73 -3.64
C GLU A 73 27.42 -15.42 -3.44
N VAL A 74 26.60 -16.47 -3.42
CA VAL A 74 25.16 -16.36 -3.20
C VAL A 74 24.86 -16.59 -1.73
N GLN A 75 24.42 -15.54 -1.03
CA GLN A 75 23.97 -15.61 0.36
C GLN A 75 22.44 -15.74 0.40
N TYR A 76 21.94 -16.53 1.35
CA TYR A 76 20.50 -16.66 1.62
C TYR A 76 20.24 -16.33 3.08
N ASP A 77 19.39 -15.35 3.34
CA ASP A 77 19.05 -14.89 4.69
C ASP A 77 17.54 -14.96 4.90
N LEU A 78 17.12 -15.69 5.94
CA LEU A 78 15.72 -15.79 6.35
C LEU A 78 15.47 -14.87 7.56
N SER A 79 14.44 -14.03 7.45
CA SER A 79 14.00 -13.12 8.50
C SER A 79 12.54 -13.36 8.86
N PHE A 80 12.18 -13.06 10.12
CA PHE A 80 10.80 -13.04 10.61
C PHE A 80 10.42 -11.61 11.00
N LEU A 81 9.32 -11.11 10.44
CA LEU A 81 8.82 -9.75 10.60
C LEU A 81 7.37 -9.75 11.10
N LEU A 82 7.12 -9.01 12.17
CA LEU A 82 5.78 -8.68 12.65
C LEU A 82 5.45 -7.24 12.29
N GLU A 83 4.42 -7.04 11.46
CA GLU A 83 3.85 -5.72 11.23
C GLU A 83 2.74 -5.45 12.26
N VAL A 84 3.02 -4.59 13.23
CA VAL A 84 2.00 -4.15 14.20
C VAL A 84 1.20 -3.00 13.59
N ASN A 85 0.05 -3.32 13.01
CA ASN A 85 -0.93 -2.32 12.59
C ASN A 85 -1.83 -1.93 13.77
N ALA A 86 -1.53 -0.82 14.44
CA ALA A 86 -2.36 -0.29 15.52
C ALA A 86 -3.55 0.50 14.94
N ASN A 87 -4.70 -0.16 14.80
CA ASN A 87 -5.96 0.52 14.50
C ASN A 87 -6.58 1.03 15.80
N LEU A 88 -6.27 2.27 16.17
CA LEU A 88 -6.94 2.96 17.28
C LEU A 88 -8.34 3.38 16.81
N ASN A 89 -9.37 2.71 17.30
CA ASN A 89 -10.75 3.12 17.06
C ASN A 89 -11.34 3.71 18.35
N TYR A 90 -11.64 5.00 18.33
CA TYR A 90 -12.31 5.69 19.43
C TYR A 90 -13.75 5.94 19.03
N GLU A 91 -14.70 5.36 19.79
CA GLU A 91 -16.09 5.78 19.70
C GLU A 91 -16.22 7.17 20.31
N LEU A 92 -16.72 8.12 19.52
CA LEU A 92 -16.95 9.47 20.00
C LEU A 92 -18.20 9.48 20.88
N GLU A 93 -18.12 10.12 22.06
CA GLU A 93 -19.29 10.33 22.93
C GLU A 93 -20.43 11.10 22.23
N LYS A 94 -20.08 11.90 21.22
CA LYS A 94 -21.02 12.55 20.29
C LYS A 94 -20.42 12.53 18.88
N PRO A 95 -21.23 12.28 17.83
CA PRO A 95 -20.75 12.43 16.45
C PRO A 95 -20.19 13.84 16.25
N PHE A 96 -19.12 13.96 15.47
CA PHE A 96 -18.65 15.27 15.04
C PHE A 96 -19.82 15.99 14.35
N GLU A 97 -20.05 17.26 14.70
CA GLU A 97 -20.80 18.17 13.83
C GLU A 97 -19.94 18.41 12.59
N THR A 98 -19.93 17.44 11.69
CA THR A 98 -19.46 17.71 10.35
C THR A 98 -20.45 18.68 9.75
N LYS A 99 -20.03 19.95 9.57
CA LYS A 99 -20.40 20.60 8.31
C LYS A 99 -19.96 19.60 7.26
N ASN A 100 -20.92 18.88 6.67
CA ASN A 100 -20.70 17.96 5.57
C ASN A 100 -20.08 18.76 4.44
N ILE A 101 -18.76 18.95 4.47
CA ILE A 101 -18.02 19.29 3.28
C ILE A 101 -17.84 17.93 2.61
N ASN A 102 -18.87 17.52 1.88
CA ASN A 102 -18.80 16.37 0.99
C ASN A 102 -17.62 16.65 0.06
N GLU A 103 -16.50 15.93 0.20
CA GLU A 103 -15.27 16.21 -0.55
C GLU A 103 -15.52 16.25 -2.07
N LYS A 104 -16.55 15.53 -2.53
CA LYS A 104 -17.05 15.58 -3.91
C LYS A 104 -17.67 16.93 -4.27
N GLU A 105 -18.45 17.55 -3.38
CA GLU A 105 -19.03 18.89 -3.57
C GLU A 105 -17.95 19.97 -3.53
N ALA A 106 -16.97 19.86 -2.63
CA ALA A 106 -15.82 20.78 -2.60
C ALA A 106 -14.98 20.69 -3.88
N LEU A 107 -14.71 19.47 -4.37
CA LEU A 107 -14.01 19.25 -5.63
C LEU A 107 -14.83 19.75 -6.83
N LEU A 108 -16.16 19.55 -6.81
CA LEU A 108 -17.06 20.03 -7.86
C LEU A 108 -17.10 21.55 -7.90
N LYS A 109 -17.20 22.21 -6.74
CA LYS A 109 -17.17 23.67 -6.61
C LYS A 109 -15.88 24.25 -7.18
N LYS A 110 -14.72 23.68 -6.82
CA LYS A 110 -13.42 24.10 -7.35
C LYS A 110 -13.36 24.00 -8.89
N LYS A 111 -13.87 22.92 -9.47
CA LYS A 111 -13.93 22.76 -10.94
C LYS A 111 -14.88 23.76 -11.60
N LEU A 112 -15.99 24.10 -10.95
CA LEU A 112 -16.92 25.12 -11.44
C LEU A 112 -16.30 26.52 -11.38
N GLU A 113 -15.56 26.86 -10.33
CA GLU A 113 -14.81 28.12 -10.21
C GLU A 113 -13.72 28.25 -11.29
N GLU A 114 -13.01 27.17 -11.59
CA GLU A 114 -12.04 27.13 -12.69
C GLU A 114 -12.71 27.35 -14.06
N LEU A 115 -13.85 26.69 -14.31
CA LEU A 115 -14.64 26.90 -15.54
C LEU A 115 -15.21 28.31 -15.65
N LEU A 116 -15.64 28.91 -14.53
CA LEU A 116 -16.14 30.27 -14.49
C LEU A 116 -15.06 31.25 -14.95
N LEU A 117 -13.84 31.11 -14.42
CA LEU A 117 -12.70 31.96 -14.79
C LEU A 117 -12.37 31.85 -16.28
N ILE A 118 -12.39 30.64 -16.84
CA ILE A 118 -12.17 30.40 -18.28
C ILE A 118 -13.23 31.14 -19.12
N ASN A 119 -14.51 31.02 -18.76
CA ASN A 119 -15.59 31.66 -19.51
C ASN A 119 -15.55 33.19 -19.37
N ILE A 120 -15.20 33.75 -18.21
CA ILE A 120 -15.04 35.20 -18.01
C ILE A 120 -13.92 35.75 -18.90
N ASN A 121 -12.78 35.05 -18.96
CA ASN A 121 -11.65 35.48 -19.78
C ASN A 121 -12.00 35.38 -21.28
N ALA A 122 -12.63 34.29 -21.71
CA ALA A 122 -13.09 34.14 -23.09
C ALA A 122 -14.14 35.20 -23.48
N ASN A 123 -15.08 35.53 -22.59
CA ASN A 123 -16.08 36.58 -22.83
C ASN A 123 -15.44 37.96 -23.06
N LYS A 124 -14.36 38.26 -22.31
CA LYS A 124 -13.59 39.50 -22.48
C LYS A 124 -12.79 39.53 -23.78
N GLU A 125 -12.27 38.38 -24.21
CA GLU A 125 -11.49 38.27 -25.45
C GLU A 125 -12.38 38.30 -26.71
N GLU A 126 -13.60 37.76 -26.63
CA GLU A 126 -14.55 37.66 -27.76
C GLU A 126 -15.62 38.77 -27.80
N ASN A 127 -15.43 39.91 -27.13
CA ASN A 127 -16.37 41.04 -27.09
C ASN A 127 -17.79 40.65 -26.65
N ASP A 128 -17.94 40.16 -25.42
CA ASP A 128 -19.25 39.91 -24.80
C ASP A 128 -20.13 38.96 -25.62
N ASN A 129 -19.52 37.88 -26.11
CA ASN A 129 -20.22 36.82 -26.82
C ASN A 129 -21.27 36.18 -25.88
N TYR A 130 -22.53 36.33 -26.28
CA TYR A 130 -23.72 35.89 -25.53
C TYR A 130 -23.66 34.44 -25.03
N ILE A 131 -22.91 33.56 -25.71
CA ILE A 131 -22.73 32.17 -25.28
C ILE A 131 -21.94 32.11 -23.97
N TYR A 132 -20.84 32.87 -23.85
CA TYR A 132 -20.04 32.87 -22.63
C TYR A 132 -20.76 33.59 -21.49
N GLU A 133 -21.48 34.68 -21.78
CA GLU A 133 -22.32 35.36 -20.79
C GLU A 133 -23.38 34.41 -20.20
N ALA A 134 -24.08 33.64 -21.06
CA ALA A 134 -25.06 32.65 -20.61
C ALA A 134 -24.41 31.51 -19.79
N ASN A 135 -23.19 31.10 -20.15
CA ASN A 135 -22.45 30.08 -19.40
C ASN A 135 -21.99 30.58 -18.03
N ILE A 136 -21.49 31.81 -17.94
CA ILE A 136 -21.11 32.48 -16.68
C ILE A 136 -22.30 32.45 -15.70
N GLN A 137 -23.46 32.96 -16.14
CA GLN A 137 -24.67 33.00 -15.29
C GLN A 137 -25.17 31.61 -14.86
N ARG A 138 -24.90 30.56 -15.65
CA ARG A 138 -25.26 29.17 -15.29
C ARG A 138 -24.30 28.59 -14.26
N ILE A 139 -23.00 28.82 -14.44
CA ILE A 139 -21.97 28.34 -13.53
C ILE A 139 -22.09 29.03 -12.17
N GLU A 140 -22.32 30.35 -12.13
CA GLU A 140 -22.56 31.10 -10.89
C GLU A 140 -23.73 30.52 -10.09
N ARG A 141 -24.86 30.26 -10.75
CA ARG A 141 -26.03 29.61 -10.12
C ARG A 141 -25.72 28.20 -9.59
N MET A 142 -24.90 27.42 -10.30
CA MET A 142 -24.50 26.10 -9.82
C MET A 142 -23.59 26.18 -8.59
N ILE A 143 -22.71 27.19 -8.52
CA ILE A 143 -21.86 27.44 -7.36
C ILE A 143 -22.72 27.88 -6.15
N GLU A 144 -23.71 28.75 -6.34
CA GLU A 144 -24.65 29.17 -5.29
C GLU A 144 -25.47 28.01 -4.71
N ILE A 145 -25.81 27.01 -5.52
CA ILE A 145 -26.54 25.81 -5.06
C ILE A 145 -25.65 24.88 -4.22
N LEU A 146 -24.33 24.95 -4.39
CA LEU A 146 -23.34 24.15 -3.66
C LEU A 146 -22.84 24.80 -2.36
N ASP A 147 -23.25 26.04 -2.07
CA ASP A 147 -22.96 26.79 -0.83
C ASP A 147 -24.08 26.69 0.22
#